data_AF-A0A484FHR2-F1
#
_entry.id   AF-A0A484FHR2-F1
#
_cell.length_a   1.000
_cell.length_b   1.000
_cell.length_c   1.000
_cell.angle_alpha   90.00
_cell.angle_beta   90.00
_cell.angle_gamma   90.00
#
_symmetry.space_group_name_H-M   'P 1'
#
loop_
_entity.id
_entity.type
_entity.pdbx_description
1 polymer ?
#
loop_
_entity_poly.entity_id
_entity_poly.type
_entity_poly.pdbx_seq_one_letter_code
_entity_poly.pdbx_strand_id
1 'polypeptide(L)'
;MLGQMKEKLHSPLLENKLIPGWSVGCRRLTPGFNYLESLTEPNVEVVCGEITKITESVCFVDDGQPYSFDVLICATGFDTSFKPRCPIVGPSGDNLQDTWSENPESYFGVAVADFPNYFLVLGPTSRSATAQYFQPSRRRQHKDQFMEKTVWSDACRSWYKLRDDGPVVALWPDSTLHYMEAIKEVRFDDLDVKYGGNRFAWLGNGYSQTELDETADWAYYIRDEDDDPPLTTAGKRSLLTRSGTVKERNIVVYSGNRDRSSCLGNSKGL
;
A
#
# COMPACT_ATOMS: atom_id res chain seq x y z
N MET A 1 6.98 16.07 13.17
CA MET A 1 7.86 15.21 12.35
C MET A 1 9.17 15.92 11.97
N LEU A 2 9.25 16.79 10.94
CA LEU A 2 10.53 17.37 10.46
C LEU A 2 11.43 17.94 11.58
N GLY A 3 10.88 18.73 12.51
CA GLY A 3 11.63 19.27 13.65
C GLY A 3 12.26 18.18 14.54
N GLN A 4 11.53 17.10 14.81
CA GLN A 4 12.00 15.96 15.61
C GLN A 4 13.11 15.15 14.90
N MET A 5 13.19 15.19 13.56
CA MET A 5 14.29 14.56 12.84
C MET A 5 15.57 15.38 12.99
N LYS A 6 15.48 16.71 12.84
CA LYS A 6 16.61 17.63 13.06
C LYS A 6 17.11 17.57 14.51
N GLU A 7 16.17 17.61 15.45
CA GLU A 7 16.41 17.53 16.90
C GLU A 7 17.15 16.24 17.32
N LYS A 8 16.96 15.12 16.60
CA LYS A 8 17.60 13.84 16.91
C LYS A 8 18.90 13.56 16.15
N LEU A 9 19.08 14.13 14.96
CA LEU A 9 20.24 13.82 14.11
C LEU A 9 21.49 14.67 14.42
N HIS A 10 21.31 15.87 15.00
CA HIS A 10 22.38 16.79 15.42
C HIS A 10 23.48 17.12 14.37
N SER A 11 23.30 16.74 13.10
CA SER A 11 24.34 16.75 12.07
C SER A 11 23.77 17.24 10.74
N PRO A 12 24.25 18.38 10.19
CA PRO A 12 23.77 18.93 8.92
C PRO A 12 23.91 17.98 7.72
N LEU A 13 24.90 17.08 7.75
CA LEU A 13 25.11 16.06 6.72
C LEU A 13 24.00 14.99 6.78
N LEU A 14 23.70 14.48 7.97
CA LEU A 14 22.64 13.49 8.18
C LEU A 14 21.26 14.11 7.91
N GLU A 15 21.03 15.36 8.33
CA GLU A 15 19.80 16.09 7.99
C GLU A 15 19.58 16.18 6.47
N ASN A 16 20.62 16.51 5.70
CA ASN A 16 20.54 16.62 4.24
C ASN A 16 20.24 15.27 3.56
N LYS A 17 20.81 14.16 4.07
CA LYS A 17 20.68 12.82 3.48
C LYS A 17 19.43 12.06 3.92
N LEU A 18 18.94 12.28 5.14
CA LEU A 18 17.89 11.45 5.77
C LEU A 18 16.52 12.12 5.85
N ILE A 19 16.42 13.45 5.78
CA ILE A 19 15.14 14.15 5.76
C ILE A 19 14.58 14.10 4.33
N PRO A 20 13.45 13.42 4.07
CA PRO A 20 12.94 13.26 2.72
C PRO A 20 12.33 14.56 2.16
N GLY A 21 12.56 14.81 0.87
CA GLY A 21 11.90 15.88 0.11
C GLY A 21 10.50 15.51 -0.44
N TRP A 22 9.96 14.35 -0.07
CA TRP A 22 8.69 13.80 -0.53
C TRP A 22 7.68 13.61 0.62
N SER A 23 6.40 13.50 0.29
CA SER A 23 5.27 13.52 1.22
C SER A 23 5.25 12.33 2.18
N VAL A 24 5.07 12.62 3.47
CA VAL A 24 4.96 11.60 4.54
C VAL A 24 3.88 10.57 4.18
N GLY A 25 4.30 9.31 4.00
CA GLY A 25 3.44 8.20 3.58
C GLY A 25 3.64 7.71 2.13
N CYS A 26 4.38 8.44 1.27
CA CYS A 26 4.76 7.95 -0.07
C CYS A 26 5.58 6.64 -0.01
N ARG A 27 6.38 6.49 1.06
CA ARG A 27 6.93 5.21 1.53
C ARG A 27 6.20 4.75 2.79
N ARG A 28 6.24 3.43 3.06
CA ARG A 28 5.87 2.86 4.37
C ARG A 28 6.59 3.63 5.48
N LEU A 29 5.88 3.97 6.55
CA LEU A 29 6.47 4.73 7.65
C LEU A 29 7.56 3.92 8.36
N THR A 30 8.78 4.43 8.22
CA THR A 30 10.04 4.00 8.83
C THR A 30 10.84 5.27 9.13
N PRO A 31 11.74 5.29 10.12
CA PRO A 31 12.29 4.15 10.86
C PRO A 31 11.50 3.80 12.14
N GLY A 32 11.98 2.78 12.86
CA GLY A 32 11.48 2.42 14.19
C GLY A 32 12.02 3.32 15.31
N PHE A 33 11.67 2.98 16.55
CA PHE A 33 12.16 3.66 17.75
C PHE A 33 13.70 3.67 17.81
N ASN A 34 14.27 4.77 18.31
CA ASN A 34 15.69 5.00 18.57
C ASN A 34 16.64 4.94 17.34
N TYR A 35 16.12 4.77 16.12
CA TYR A 35 16.97 4.64 14.92
C TYR A 35 17.75 5.91 14.60
N LEU A 36 17.13 7.09 14.63
CA LEU A 36 17.80 8.34 14.28
C LEU A 36 18.91 8.67 15.28
N GLU A 37 18.64 8.39 16.56
CA GLU A 37 19.57 8.49 17.67
C GLU A 37 20.76 7.54 17.48
N SER A 38 20.51 6.28 17.06
CA SER A 38 21.59 5.30 16.83
C SER A 38 22.60 5.69 15.74
N LEU A 39 22.23 6.60 14.83
CA LEU A 39 23.14 7.15 13.81
C LEU A 39 24.09 8.22 14.36
N THR A 40 24.01 8.55 15.65
CA THR A 40 24.85 9.54 16.34
C THR A 40 25.72 8.93 17.45
N GLU A 41 25.60 7.61 17.69
CA GLU A 41 26.38 6.89 18.70
C GLU A 41 27.86 6.77 18.29
N PRO A 42 28.82 6.84 19.23
CA PRO A 42 30.26 6.92 18.93
C PRO A 42 30.86 5.64 18.33
N ASN A 43 30.08 4.57 18.22
CA ASN A 43 30.46 3.30 17.59
C ASN A 43 29.77 3.08 16.23
N VAL A 44 29.15 4.11 15.63
CA VAL A 44 28.42 4.03 14.35
C VAL A 44 28.99 5.05 13.37
N GLU A 45 29.46 4.57 12.22
CA GLU A 45 29.84 5.40 11.08
C GLU A 45 28.77 5.33 9.99
N VAL A 46 28.34 6.48 9.48
CA VAL A 46 27.27 6.58 8.47
C VAL A 46 27.85 6.94 7.10
N VAL A 47 28.34 5.92 6.39
CA VAL A 47 28.91 6.06 5.05
C VAL A 47 27.81 6.33 4.01
N CYS A 48 28.02 7.31 3.13
CA CYS A 48 27.01 7.84 2.20
C CYS A 48 27.49 7.91 0.75
N GLY A 49 27.66 6.77 0.09
CA GLY A 49 28.12 6.64 -1.30
C GLY A 49 27.65 5.35 -1.98
N GLU A 50 28.01 5.14 -3.25
CA GLU A 50 27.79 3.88 -3.96
C GLU A 50 28.90 2.85 -3.68
N ILE A 51 28.53 1.59 -3.44
CA ILE A 51 29.49 0.49 -3.24
C ILE A 51 30.06 0.07 -4.60
N THR A 52 31.34 0.28 -4.80
CA THR A 52 32.04 -0.01 -6.06
C THR A 52 32.56 -1.45 -6.13
N LYS A 53 32.95 -2.03 -4.99
CA LYS A 53 33.47 -3.40 -4.89
C LYS A 53 33.34 -3.95 -3.47
N ILE A 54 33.11 -5.26 -3.33
CA ILE A 54 33.22 -5.99 -2.08
C ILE A 54 34.26 -7.12 -2.25
N THR A 55 35.04 -7.39 -1.21
CA THR A 55 35.92 -8.56 -1.08
C THR A 55 35.50 -9.40 0.14
N GLU A 56 36.30 -10.41 0.51
CA GLU A 56 36.02 -11.29 1.65
C GLU A 56 35.84 -10.53 3.00
N SER A 57 36.53 -9.39 3.17
CA SER A 57 36.52 -8.61 4.42
C SER A 57 36.62 -7.09 4.24
N VAL A 58 36.53 -6.57 3.01
CA VAL A 58 36.61 -5.12 2.72
C VAL A 58 35.54 -4.68 1.72
N CYS A 59 34.82 -3.62 2.05
CA CYS A 59 33.92 -2.90 1.17
C CYS A 59 34.64 -1.65 0.64
N PHE A 60 34.50 -1.35 -0.65
CA PHE A 60 35.03 -0.16 -1.29
C PHE A 60 33.87 0.71 -1.76
N VAL A 61 33.90 1.99 -1.39
CA VAL A 61 32.88 2.99 -1.71
C VAL A 61 33.45 3.99 -2.73
N ASP A 62 32.58 4.78 -3.38
CA ASP A 62 32.93 5.79 -4.39
C ASP A 62 33.80 6.95 -3.88
N ASP A 63 33.86 7.16 -2.56
CA ASP A 63 34.81 8.03 -1.86
C ASP A 63 36.28 7.52 -1.88
N GLY A 64 36.49 6.27 -2.31
CA GLY A 64 37.79 5.60 -2.38
C GLY A 64 38.30 5.02 -1.05
N GLN A 65 37.51 5.05 0.03
CA GLN A 65 37.90 4.49 1.32
C GLN A 65 37.64 2.98 1.41
N PRO A 66 38.58 2.20 2.00
CA PRO A 66 38.39 0.77 2.26
C PRO A 66 37.80 0.53 3.65
N TYR A 67 36.57 0.03 3.70
CA TYR A 67 35.83 -0.28 4.92
C TYR A 67 35.94 -1.77 5.27
N SER A 68 36.75 -2.10 6.29
CA SER A 68 36.92 -3.48 6.76
C SER A 68 35.74 -3.97 7.60
N PHE A 69 35.32 -5.22 7.42
CA PHE A 69 34.23 -5.85 8.18
C PHE A 69 34.49 -7.33 8.48
N ASP A 70 33.96 -7.81 9.62
CA ASP A 70 33.85 -9.25 9.93
C ASP A 70 32.51 -9.85 9.48
N VAL A 71 31.44 -9.03 9.43
CA VAL A 71 30.08 -9.44 9.09
C VAL A 71 29.41 -8.37 8.21
N LEU A 72 28.85 -8.80 7.08
CA LEU A 72 28.08 -7.95 6.17
C LEU A 72 26.58 -8.27 6.26
N ILE A 73 25.73 -7.26 6.50
CA ILE A 73 24.28 -7.42 6.65
C ILE A 73 23.56 -6.74 5.47
N CYS A 74 23.03 -7.55 4.55
CA CYS A 74 22.36 -7.06 3.35
C CYS A 74 20.90 -6.64 3.58
N ALA A 75 20.69 -5.41 4.09
CA ALA A 75 19.35 -4.80 4.22
C ALA A 75 18.80 -4.24 2.89
N THR A 76 19.08 -4.89 1.75
CA THR A 76 18.89 -4.35 0.39
C THR A 76 17.46 -4.41 -0.15
N GLY A 77 16.53 -5.04 0.57
CA GLY A 77 15.11 -5.11 0.21
C GLY A 77 14.72 -6.41 -0.51
N PHE A 78 13.74 -6.30 -1.42
CA PHE A 78 13.12 -7.44 -2.11
C PHE A 78 12.88 -7.12 -3.59
N ASP A 79 12.76 -8.16 -4.42
CA ASP A 79 12.19 -8.04 -5.76
C ASP A 79 10.67 -7.82 -5.64
N THR A 80 10.20 -6.68 -6.14
CA THR A 80 8.78 -6.29 -6.16
C THR A 80 8.24 -6.14 -7.58
N SER A 81 8.83 -6.84 -8.55
CA SER A 81 8.33 -6.95 -9.93
C SER A 81 7.11 -7.87 -10.08
N PHE A 82 6.78 -8.63 -9.02
CA PHE A 82 5.77 -9.71 -8.99
C PHE A 82 6.02 -10.87 -9.97
N LYS A 83 7.13 -10.87 -10.72
CA LYS A 83 7.42 -11.89 -11.74
C LYS A 83 7.49 -13.29 -11.12
N PRO A 84 6.76 -14.28 -11.68
CA PRO A 84 6.92 -15.67 -11.27
C PRO A 84 8.38 -16.12 -11.40
N ARG A 85 8.87 -16.93 -10.45
CA ARG A 85 10.26 -17.45 -10.46
C ARG A 85 10.51 -18.53 -11.52
N CYS A 86 9.44 -19.12 -12.04
CA CYS A 86 9.45 -20.12 -13.10
C CYS A 86 8.49 -19.68 -14.22
N PRO A 87 8.65 -20.19 -15.46
CA PRO A 87 7.68 -19.97 -16.52
C PRO A 87 6.31 -20.50 -16.12
N ILE A 88 5.28 -19.69 -16.35
CA ILE A 88 3.88 -20.06 -16.18
C ILE A 88 3.23 -19.79 -17.53
N VAL A 89 2.89 -20.86 -18.25
CA VAL A 89 2.42 -20.80 -19.64
C VAL A 89 0.91 -20.95 -19.70
N GLY A 90 0.23 -20.00 -20.34
CA GLY A 90 -1.22 -19.98 -20.50
C GLY A 90 -1.70 -20.84 -21.67
N PRO A 91 -3.01 -21.07 -21.83
CA PRO A 91 -3.57 -21.89 -22.91
C PRO A 91 -3.23 -21.39 -24.32
N SER A 92 -2.99 -20.08 -24.46
CA SER A 92 -2.56 -19.42 -25.70
C SER A 92 -1.08 -19.64 -26.06
N GLY A 93 -0.27 -20.15 -25.11
CA GLY A 93 1.19 -20.26 -25.22
C GLY A 93 1.97 -19.10 -24.61
N ASP A 94 1.29 -18.03 -24.17
CA ASP A 94 1.92 -16.87 -23.53
C ASP A 94 2.51 -17.22 -22.15
N ASN A 95 3.69 -16.67 -21.82
CA ASN A 95 4.35 -16.85 -20.53
C ASN A 95 4.12 -15.64 -19.61
N LEU A 96 3.59 -15.87 -18.41
CA LEU A 96 3.25 -14.81 -17.45
C LEU A 96 4.45 -13.95 -17.03
N GLN A 97 5.65 -14.51 -17.00
CA GLN A 97 6.88 -13.74 -16.69
C GLN A 97 7.13 -12.63 -17.72
N ASP A 98 6.78 -12.89 -18.98
CA ASP A 98 6.93 -11.97 -20.10
C ASP A 98 5.73 -11.01 -20.20
N THR A 99 4.51 -11.48 -19.91
CA THR A 99 3.32 -10.61 -19.77
C THR A 99 3.49 -9.57 -18.67
N TRP A 100 4.03 -9.96 -17.51
CA TRP A 100 4.34 -9.07 -16.39
C TRP A 100 5.76 -8.45 -16.50
N SER A 101 6.38 -8.46 -17.68
CA SER A 101 7.73 -7.92 -17.88
C SER A 101 7.80 -6.41 -17.60
N GLU A 102 6.79 -5.65 -18.05
CA GLU A 102 6.68 -4.20 -17.95
C GLU A 102 5.66 -3.71 -16.91
N ASN A 103 4.52 -4.39 -16.76
CA ASN A 103 3.47 -4.04 -15.81
C ASN A 103 2.77 -5.32 -15.32
N PRO A 104 2.81 -5.65 -14.02
CA PRO A 104 2.14 -6.84 -13.49
C PRO A 104 0.66 -6.55 -13.18
N GLU A 105 -0.25 -7.49 -13.48
CA GLU A 105 -1.72 -7.27 -13.46
C GLU A 105 -2.54 -8.54 -13.11
N SER A 106 -3.44 -8.53 -12.10
CA SER A 106 -4.20 -9.76 -11.67
C SER A 106 -5.54 -9.55 -10.94
N TYR A 107 -6.71 -9.83 -11.53
CA TYR A 107 -8.09 -9.57 -11.02
C TYR A 107 -8.28 -9.73 -9.50
N PHE A 108 -8.71 -8.64 -8.85
CA PHE A 108 -8.85 -8.43 -7.39
C PHE A 108 -7.75 -9.04 -6.48
N GLY A 109 -6.59 -9.39 -7.01
CA GLY A 109 -5.51 -10.00 -6.25
C GLY A 109 -5.49 -11.50 -6.18
N VAL A 110 -6.44 -12.10 -6.90
CA VAL A 110 -6.84 -13.48 -6.72
C VAL A 110 -6.76 -14.30 -7.99
N ALA A 111 -6.84 -13.72 -9.19
CA ALA A 111 -6.75 -14.45 -10.46
C ALA A 111 -6.02 -13.62 -11.54
N VAL A 112 -5.63 -14.20 -12.67
CA VAL A 112 -4.96 -13.47 -13.77
C VAL A 112 -5.75 -13.61 -15.08
N ALA A 113 -5.78 -12.55 -15.89
CA ALA A 113 -6.38 -12.61 -17.23
C ALA A 113 -5.63 -13.63 -18.10
N ASP A 114 -6.37 -14.44 -18.86
CA ASP A 114 -5.83 -15.43 -19.81
C ASP A 114 -5.04 -16.61 -19.20
N PHE A 115 -4.89 -16.67 -17.87
CA PHE A 115 -4.38 -17.83 -17.11
C PHE A 115 -5.50 -18.44 -16.24
N PRO A 116 -6.39 -19.28 -16.81
CA PRO A 116 -7.52 -19.86 -16.09
C PRO A 116 -7.06 -20.78 -14.97
N ASN A 117 -7.81 -20.76 -13.86
CA ASN A 117 -7.51 -21.49 -12.61
C ASN A 117 -6.15 -21.14 -11.94
N TYR A 118 -5.40 -20.16 -12.44
CA TYR A 118 -4.23 -19.63 -11.75
C TYR A 118 -4.66 -18.58 -10.73
N PHE A 119 -4.65 -18.96 -9.46
CA PHE A 119 -5.05 -18.10 -8.35
C PHE A 119 -3.85 -17.62 -7.52
N LEU A 120 -4.00 -16.42 -6.94
CA LEU A 120 -2.96 -15.71 -6.21
C LEU A 120 -3.42 -15.37 -4.79
N VAL A 121 -2.46 -15.32 -3.89
CA VAL A 121 -2.59 -14.67 -2.59
C VAL A 121 -1.57 -13.54 -2.60
N LEU A 122 -2.06 -12.31 -2.84
CA LEU A 122 -1.26 -11.09 -2.98
C LEU A 122 -0.47 -10.95 -4.32
N GLY A 123 -1.17 -10.91 -5.46
CA GLY A 123 -0.69 -10.34 -6.75
C GLY A 123 -0.57 -8.77 -6.81
N PRO A 124 -0.66 -8.10 -7.99
CA PRO A 124 -0.66 -6.61 -8.22
C PRO A 124 -2.00 -5.79 -8.47
N THR A 125 -2.25 -4.77 -7.61
CA THR A 125 -3.26 -3.66 -7.31
C THR A 125 -4.38 -3.60 -6.18
N SER A 126 -4.75 -4.59 -5.31
CA SER A 126 -5.73 -4.68 -4.14
C SER A 126 -5.36 -5.57 -2.82
N ARG A 127 -5.33 -4.99 -1.59
CA ARG A 127 -4.68 -5.38 -0.26
C ARG A 127 -3.14 -5.30 0.04
N SER A 128 -2.37 -6.38 0.34
CA SER A 128 -1.19 -6.33 1.28
C SER A 128 0.20 -5.97 0.71
N ALA A 129 0.40 -4.75 0.21
CA ALA A 129 1.29 -4.50 -0.94
C ALA A 129 0.69 -5.26 -2.14
N THR A 130 0.01 -4.48 -2.93
CA THR A 130 -1.42 -4.70 -3.10
C THR A 130 -1.74 -5.32 -4.48
N ALA A 131 -2.77 -6.23 -4.58
CA ALA A 131 -3.48 -7.21 -5.52
C ALA A 131 -4.06 -7.18 -7.05
N GLN A 132 -5.08 -6.36 -7.48
CA GLN A 132 -6.07 -6.39 -8.65
C GLN A 132 -5.76 -6.09 -10.17
N TYR A 133 -6.39 -6.77 -11.21
CA TYR A 133 -6.86 -6.33 -12.60
C TYR A 133 -7.11 -7.39 -13.80
N PHE A 134 -8.14 -7.26 -14.72
CA PHE A 134 -8.47 -8.07 -15.98
C PHE A 134 -8.74 -7.24 -17.32
N GLN A 135 -8.28 -7.70 -18.51
CA GLN A 135 -8.33 -7.12 -19.91
C GLN A 135 -7.59 -5.76 -20.22
N PRO A 136 -6.52 -5.70 -21.06
CA PRO A 136 -5.41 -4.73 -20.94
C PRO A 136 -5.60 -3.27 -21.41
N SER A 137 -6.69 -2.89 -22.09
CA SER A 137 -6.81 -1.53 -22.68
C SER A 137 -7.65 -0.50 -21.90
N ARG A 138 -8.30 -0.87 -20.78
CA ARG A 138 -9.34 -0.03 -20.12
C ARG A 138 -9.12 0.31 -18.64
N ARG A 139 -7.92 0.11 -18.06
CA ARG A 139 -7.69 0.31 -16.59
C ARG A 139 -7.98 1.70 -16.09
N ARG A 140 -7.33 2.68 -16.73
CA ARG A 140 -6.55 3.70 -15.99
C ARG A 140 -7.41 4.73 -15.24
N GLN A 141 -8.72 4.65 -15.38
CA GLN A 141 -9.65 5.57 -14.74
C GLN A 141 -9.69 5.34 -13.22
N HIS A 142 -10.44 4.38 -12.67
CA HIS A 142 -10.63 4.32 -11.20
C HIS A 142 -9.32 4.34 -10.39
N LYS A 143 -8.40 3.41 -10.67
CA LYS A 143 -7.18 3.23 -9.87
C LYS A 143 -6.22 4.42 -9.99
N ASP A 144 -5.88 4.86 -11.21
CA ASP A 144 -4.91 5.95 -11.36
C ASP A 144 -5.53 7.32 -11.00
N GLN A 145 -6.82 7.59 -11.32
CA GLN A 145 -7.52 8.83 -10.92
C GLN A 145 -7.73 8.96 -9.41
N PHE A 146 -7.80 7.85 -8.66
CA PHE A 146 -7.80 7.90 -7.21
C PHE A 146 -6.37 8.10 -6.70
N MET A 147 -5.42 7.26 -7.14
CA MET A 147 -4.02 7.30 -6.72
C MET A 147 -3.35 8.66 -6.92
N GLU A 148 -3.65 9.35 -8.02
CA GLU A 148 -3.19 10.71 -8.32
C GLU A 148 -3.41 11.67 -7.14
N LYS A 149 -4.51 11.50 -6.38
CA LYS A 149 -4.91 12.33 -5.23
C LYS A 149 -4.31 11.88 -3.89
N THR A 150 -3.51 10.83 -3.87
CA THR A 150 -2.92 10.24 -2.64
C THR A 150 -1.44 10.59 -2.50
N VAL A 151 -0.89 10.44 -1.30
CA VAL A 151 0.57 10.58 -1.07
C VAL A 151 1.42 9.55 -1.83
N TRP A 152 0.80 8.55 -2.48
CA TRP A 152 1.50 7.51 -3.24
C TRP A 152 1.74 7.87 -4.71
N SER A 153 1.11 8.94 -5.23
CA SER A 153 1.47 9.48 -6.55
C SER A 153 2.79 10.26 -6.53
N ASP A 154 3.12 10.88 -5.40
CA ASP A 154 4.27 11.78 -5.21
C ASP A 154 5.62 11.17 -5.60
N ALA A 155 6.57 12.02 -6.00
CA ALA A 155 7.83 11.65 -6.63
C ALA A 155 8.86 11.03 -5.66
N CYS A 156 8.58 9.82 -5.18
CA CYS A 156 9.50 9.02 -4.38
C CYS A 156 9.73 7.62 -4.97
N ARG A 157 10.98 7.17 -5.03
CA ARG A 157 11.32 5.75 -5.20
C ARG A 157 10.68 4.95 -4.08
N SER A 158 9.79 4.02 -4.37
CA SER A 158 9.19 3.12 -3.37
C SER A 158 8.86 1.76 -3.98
N TRP A 159 8.80 0.72 -3.15
CA TRP A 159 8.38 -0.63 -3.56
C TRP A 159 6.91 -0.71 -4.04
N TYR A 160 6.16 0.39 -3.97
CA TYR A 160 4.78 0.49 -4.46
C TYR A 160 4.69 0.84 -5.95
N LYS A 161 5.79 1.31 -6.54
CA LYS A 161 5.93 1.71 -7.94
C LYS A 161 7.04 0.90 -8.61
N LEU A 162 6.99 0.81 -9.95
CA LEU A 162 8.08 0.23 -10.74
C LEU A 162 9.26 1.20 -10.95
N ARG A 163 9.03 2.50 -10.77
CA ARG A 163 10.00 3.61 -10.85
C ARG A 163 9.45 4.84 -10.13
N ASP A 164 10.28 5.83 -9.83
CA ASP A 164 9.96 6.99 -8.97
C ASP A 164 8.75 7.82 -9.46
N ASP A 165 8.66 8.09 -10.76
CA ASP A 165 7.54 8.74 -11.47
C ASP A 165 6.48 7.72 -11.97
N GLY A 166 6.63 6.45 -11.59
CA GLY A 166 5.92 5.34 -12.20
C GLY A 166 4.48 5.15 -11.70
N PRO A 167 3.68 4.37 -12.44
CA PRO A 167 2.37 3.96 -11.97
C PRO A 167 2.51 3.18 -10.65
N VAL A 168 1.57 3.41 -9.73
CA VAL A 168 1.46 2.64 -8.50
C VAL A 168 0.89 1.26 -8.85
N VAL A 169 1.70 0.22 -8.73
CA VAL A 169 1.35 -1.17 -9.09
C VAL A 169 1.03 -2.03 -7.86
N ALA A 170 1.45 -1.60 -6.67
CA ALA A 170 1.29 -2.36 -5.44
C ALA A 170 0.64 -1.56 -4.29
N LEU A 171 -0.30 -0.65 -4.59
CA LEU A 171 -1.26 -0.10 -3.61
C LEU A 171 -2.72 -0.10 -4.13
N TRP A 172 -3.70 -0.14 -3.22
CA TRP A 172 -5.14 -0.11 -3.53
C TRP A 172 -5.53 1.38 -3.53
N PRO A 173 -6.28 1.85 -4.52
CA PRO A 173 -6.78 3.21 -4.50
C PRO A 173 -7.62 3.42 -3.25
N ASP A 174 -8.53 2.48 -3.02
CA ASP A 174 -9.58 2.53 -2.03
C ASP A 174 -9.10 1.96 -0.68
N SER A 175 -10.00 1.83 0.30
CA SER A 175 -9.64 1.44 1.67
C SER A 175 -9.52 -0.07 1.92
N THR A 176 -9.10 -0.44 3.14
CA THR A 176 -9.09 -1.84 3.61
C THR A 176 -10.50 -2.43 3.66
N LEU A 177 -11.47 -1.71 4.22
CA LEU A 177 -12.82 -2.23 4.39
C LEU A 177 -13.58 -2.22 3.07
N HIS A 178 -13.33 -1.22 2.21
CA HIS A 178 -13.83 -1.18 0.85
C HIS A 178 -13.32 -2.36 0.02
N TYR A 179 -12.03 -2.72 0.12
CA TYR A 179 -11.51 -3.93 -0.51
C TYR A 179 -12.30 -5.17 -0.09
N MET A 180 -12.53 -5.32 1.22
CA MET A 180 -13.26 -6.46 1.78
C MET A 180 -14.71 -6.52 1.33
N GLU A 181 -15.38 -5.37 1.18
CA GLU A 181 -16.71 -5.27 0.56
C GLU A 181 -16.66 -5.64 -0.93
N ALA A 182 -15.67 -5.14 -1.68
CA ALA A 182 -15.53 -5.35 -3.12
C ALA A 182 -15.23 -6.79 -3.53
N ILE A 183 -14.52 -7.57 -2.70
CA ILE A 183 -14.26 -9.00 -2.95
C ILE A 183 -15.24 -9.97 -2.27
N LYS A 184 -16.21 -9.45 -1.51
CA LYS A 184 -17.13 -10.28 -0.71
C LYS A 184 -18.02 -11.20 -1.55
N GLU A 185 -18.43 -10.71 -2.72
CA GLU A 185 -19.33 -11.40 -3.63
C GLU A 185 -18.73 -11.44 -5.04
N VAL A 186 -18.72 -12.62 -5.67
CA VAL A 186 -18.15 -12.80 -7.01
C VAL A 186 -19.07 -12.15 -8.04
N ARG A 187 -18.63 -11.02 -8.60
CA ARG A 187 -19.32 -10.34 -9.70
C ARG A 187 -19.16 -11.10 -11.02
N PHE A 188 -20.09 -12.00 -11.32
CA PHE A 188 -20.08 -12.73 -12.60
C PHE A 188 -20.27 -11.80 -13.82
N ASP A 189 -20.91 -10.63 -13.66
CA ASP A 189 -20.98 -9.58 -14.69
C ASP A 189 -19.59 -9.21 -15.24
N ASP A 190 -18.57 -9.22 -14.37
CA ASP A 190 -17.20 -8.84 -14.72
C ASP A 190 -16.49 -9.89 -15.62
N LEU A 191 -17.11 -11.04 -15.91
CA LEU A 191 -16.60 -12.04 -16.85
C LEU A 191 -17.22 -11.89 -18.24
N ASP A 192 -18.54 -11.75 -18.33
CA ASP A 192 -19.29 -11.85 -19.60
C ASP A 192 -19.74 -10.50 -20.20
N VAL A 193 -19.81 -9.41 -19.42
CA VAL A 193 -20.46 -8.15 -19.86
C VAL A 193 -19.50 -7.18 -20.55
N LYS A 194 -19.90 -6.68 -21.73
CA LYS A 194 -19.20 -5.62 -22.47
C LYS A 194 -19.68 -4.23 -22.05
N TYR A 195 -18.93 -3.59 -21.15
CA TYR A 195 -19.24 -2.26 -20.62
C TYR A 195 -19.01 -1.12 -21.64
N GLY A 196 -19.95 -0.16 -21.67
CA GLY A 196 -19.86 1.07 -22.48
C GLY A 196 -19.00 2.19 -21.87
N GLY A 197 -18.49 2.01 -20.65
CA GLY A 197 -17.66 2.98 -19.93
C GLY A 197 -16.70 2.30 -18.93
N ASN A 198 -16.31 2.99 -17.87
CA ASN A 198 -15.49 2.40 -16.80
C ASN A 198 -16.29 1.31 -16.05
N ARG A 199 -15.94 0.05 -16.30
CA ARG A 199 -16.50 -1.13 -15.60
C ARG A 199 -16.39 -1.05 -14.08
N PHE A 200 -15.35 -0.39 -13.55
CA PHE A 200 -15.08 -0.28 -12.12
C PHE A 200 -15.70 0.96 -11.47
N ALA A 201 -16.54 1.73 -12.17
CA ALA A 201 -17.22 2.89 -11.60
C ALA A 201 -18.11 2.56 -10.39
N TRP A 202 -18.51 1.29 -10.22
CA TRP A 202 -19.24 0.83 -9.04
C TRP A 202 -18.41 0.82 -7.74
N LEU A 203 -17.07 0.89 -7.82
CA LEU A 203 -16.19 1.09 -6.66
C LEU A 203 -16.37 2.49 -6.03
N GLY A 204 -17.00 3.44 -6.74
CA GLY A 204 -17.51 4.68 -6.17
C GLY A 204 -16.43 5.62 -5.66
N ASN A 205 -16.49 5.96 -4.36
CA ASN A 205 -15.62 6.94 -3.71
C ASN A 205 -14.44 6.32 -2.94
N GLY A 206 -14.25 5.00 -3.01
CA GLY A 206 -13.14 4.29 -2.37
C GLY A 206 -13.22 4.10 -0.85
N TYR A 207 -14.37 4.38 -0.23
CA TYR A 207 -14.62 4.14 1.19
C TYR A 207 -15.74 3.12 1.39
N SER A 208 -15.58 2.28 2.42
CA SER A 208 -16.60 1.31 2.82
C SER A 208 -17.80 2.01 3.46
N GLN A 209 -18.98 1.39 3.39
CA GLN A 209 -20.16 1.90 4.12
C GLN A 209 -19.91 1.95 5.64
N THR A 210 -19.12 1.01 6.17
CA THR A 210 -18.65 0.96 7.56
C THR A 210 -17.70 2.12 7.90
N GLU A 211 -16.94 2.66 6.93
CA GLU A 211 -16.00 3.77 7.15
C GLU A 211 -16.67 5.14 7.18
N LEU A 212 -17.77 5.30 6.44
CA LEU A 212 -18.57 6.52 6.41
C LEU A 212 -19.52 6.65 7.62
N ASP A 213 -19.63 5.61 8.44
CA ASP A 213 -20.46 5.58 9.66
C ASP A 213 -19.58 5.69 10.93
N GLU A 214 -19.71 6.81 11.65
CA GLU A 214 -18.99 7.04 12.90
C GLU A 214 -19.42 6.10 14.04
N THR A 215 -20.61 5.49 13.95
CA THR A 215 -21.18 4.59 14.96
C THR A 215 -20.89 3.12 14.68
N ALA A 216 -20.28 2.80 13.54
CA ALA A 216 -19.89 1.45 13.18
C ALA A 216 -18.62 1.00 13.92
N ASP A 217 -18.30 -0.29 13.83
CA ASP A 217 -17.00 -0.83 14.19
C ASP A 217 -16.16 -1.06 12.92
N TRP A 218 -14.94 -0.52 12.87
CA TRP A 218 -13.99 -0.73 11.76
C TRP A 218 -13.13 -1.99 11.93
N ALA A 219 -13.14 -2.60 13.12
CA ALA A 219 -12.39 -3.80 13.44
C ALA A 219 -13.24 -5.09 13.38
N TYR A 220 -14.48 -5.03 12.89
CA TYR A 220 -15.49 -6.10 12.97
C TYR A 220 -15.09 -7.47 12.40
N TYR A 221 -14.00 -7.52 11.61
CA TYR A 221 -13.43 -8.71 11.01
C TYR A 221 -12.38 -9.40 11.91
N ILE A 222 -11.96 -8.75 13.00
CA ILE A 222 -11.22 -9.35 14.10
C ILE A 222 -12.27 -9.93 15.05
N ARG A 223 -12.27 -11.25 15.21
CA ARG A 223 -13.23 -11.98 16.05
C ARG A 223 -12.50 -13.03 16.86
N ASP A 224 -12.97 -13.27 18.08
CA ASP A 224 -12.50 -14.35 18.94
C ASP A 224 -13.23 -15.69 18.64
N GLU A 225 -14.40 -15.64 18.00
CA GLU A 225 -15.21 -16.80 17.58
C GLU A 225 -15.96 -16.55 16.24
N ASP A 226 -16.44 -17.62 15.60
CA ASP A 226 -17.13 -17.56 14.30
C ASP A 226 -18.66 -17.65 14.47
N ASP A 227 -19.36 -16.51 14.32
CA ASP A 227 -20.83 -16.46 14.34
C ASP A 227 -21.50 -17.12 13.11
N ASP A 228 -22.63 -17.79 13.35
CA ASP A 228 -23.59 -18.20 12.31
C ASP A 228 -24.24 -16.98 11.60
N PRO A 229 -24.55 -17.09 10.29
CA PRO A 229 -25.19 -16.00 9.55
C PRO A 229 -26.63 -15.73 10.06
N PRO A 230 -26.97 -14.48 10.43
CA PRO A 230 -28.22 -14.17 11.11
C PRO A 230 -29.42 -14.41 10.20
N LEU A 231 -30.43 -15.08 10.74
CA LEU A 231 -31.63 -15.47 10.00
C LEU A 231 -32.48 -14.26 9.57
N THR A 232 -32.48 -13.16 10.34
CA THR A 232 -33.33 -11.99 10.10
C THR A 232 -32.70 -10.97 9.15
N THR A 233 -33.51 -10.34 8.29
CA THR A 233 -33.06 -9.25 7.39
C THR A 233 -32.47 -8.07 8.16
N ALA A 234 -32.98 -7.77 9.35
CA ALA A 234 -32.43 -6.75 10.25
C ALA A 234 -31.02 -7.13 10.74
N GLY A 235 -30.81 -8.38 11.15
CA GLY A 235 -29.48 -8.89 11.52
C GLY A 235 -28.51 -8.86 10.34
N LYS A 236 -28.94 -9.30 9.14
CA LYS A 236 -28.13 -9.23 7.92
C LYS A 236 -27.72 -7.79 7.57
N ARG A 237 -28.64 -6.83 7.67
CA ARG A 237 -28.33 -5.39 7.47
C ARG A 237 -27.36 -4.87 8.54
N SER A 238 -27.55 -5.24 9.80
CA SER A 238 -26.65 -4.87 10.91
C SER A 238 -25.23 -5.42 10.69
N LEU A 239 -25.07 -6.67 10.25
CA LEU A 239 -23.74 -7.21 9.91
C LEU A 239 -23.11 -6.57 8.67
N LEU A 240 -23.90 -5.95 7.79
CA LEU A 240 -23.42 -5.28 6.58
C LEU A 240 -22.93 -3.85 6.85
N THR A 241 -23.69 -3.04 7.59
CA THR A 241 -23.29 -1.63 7.86
C THR A 241 -22.54 -1.45 9.18
N ARG A 242 -22.74 -2.37 10.14
CA ARG A 242 -22.28 -2.31 11.55
C ARG A 242 -22.73 -1.07 12.33
N SER A 243 -23.62 -0.26 11.78
CA SER A 243 -24.17 0.95 12.39
C SER A 243 -24.64 0.73 13.84
N GLY A 244 -24.18 1.57 14.76
CA GLY A 244 -24.55 1.54 16.17
C GLY A 244 -23.81 0.50 17.03
N THR A 245 -22.83 -0.24 16.52
CA THR A 245 -22.02 -1.14 17.37
C THR A 245 -21.06 -0.38 18.29
N VAL A 246 -20.62 0.82 17.90
CA VAL A 246 -19.74 1.69 18.70
C VAL A 246 -20.53 2.93 19.14
N LYS A 247 -20.61 3.14 20.45
CA LYS A 247 -21.42 4.24 21.05
C LYS A 247 -20.70 5.59 21.09
N GLU A 248 -19.39 5.59 21.19
CA GLU A 248 -18.56 6.80 21.20
C GLU A 248 -17.15 6.46 20.70
N ARG A 249 -16.56 7.32 19.87
CA ARG A 249 -15.19 7.15 19.35
C ARG A 249 -14.27 8.27 19.84
N ASN A 250 -13.26 7.90 20.63
CA ASN A 250 -12.14 8.78 20.91
C ASN A 250 -11.15 8.76 19.73
N ILE A 251 -11.49 9.50 18.67
CA ILE A 251 -10.62 9.68 17.50
C ILE A 251 -9.30 10.34 17.94
N VAL A 252 -8.18 9.66 17.71
CA VAL A 252 -6.85 10.23 17.92
C VAL A 252 -6.51 11.15 16.76
N VAL A 253 -6.54 12.47 17.00
CA VAL A 253 -6.33 13.49 15.97
C VAL A 253 -4.83 13.67 15.70
N TYR A 254 -4.30 12.87 14.78
CA TYR A 254 -2.87 12.88 14.40
C TYR A 254 -2.38 14.18 13.72
N SER A 255 -3.28 15.11 13.35
CA SER A 255 -2.91 16.43 12.82
C SER A 255 -2.40 17.41 13.90
N GLY A 256 -2.47 17.03 15.19
CA GLY A 256 -1.99 17.85 16.31
C GLY A 256 -2.98 18.91 16.81
N ASN A 257 -4.06 19.20 16.06
CA ASN A 257 -5.16 20.02 16.56
C ASN A 257 -5.90 19.31 17.69
N ARG A 258 -5.98 19.95 18.86
CA ARG A 258 -6.72 19.43 20.02
C ARG A 258 -8.22 19.78 20.00
N ASP A 259 -8.63 20.72 19.14
CA ASP A 259 -9.99 21.23 19.08
C ASP A 259 -10.92 20.38 18.20
N ARG A 260 -11.73 19.53 18.88
CA ARG A 260 -12.84 18.75 18.30
C ARG A 260 -13.87 19.62 17.54
N SER A 261 -13.92 20.93 17.80
CA SER A 261 -14.85 21.87 17.20
C SER A 261 -14.52 22.27 15.75
N SER A 262 -13.28 22.06 15.29
CA SER A 262 -12.81 22.59 13.99
C SER A 262 -13.17 21.75 12.76
N CYS A 263 -13.47 20.45 12.94
CA CYS A 263 -13.82 19.55 11.83
C CYS A 263 -15.32 19.55 11.48
N LEU A 264 -16.18 20.09 12.37
CA LEU A 264 -17.62 20.21 12.13
C LEU A 264 -17.93 21.47 11.32
N GLY A 265 -17.88 21.35 9.99
CA GLY A 265 -18.42 22.36 9.09
C GLY A 265 -19.89 22.63 9.41
N ASN A 266 -20.27 23.89 9.62
CA ASN A 266 -21.61 24.29 10.05
C ASN A 266 -22.69 23.99 8.98
N SER A 267 -23.29 22.80 9.02
CA SER A 267 -24.50 22.43 8.28
C SER A 267 -25.77 22.73 9.08
N LYS A 268 -25.88 23.95 9.64
CA LYS A 268 -27.11 24.42 10.31
C LYS A 268 -28.12 24.98 9.30
N GLY A 269 -29.04 24.12 8.89
CA GLY A 269 -30.36 24.50 8.36
C GLY A 269 -30.42 24.81 6.86
N LEU A 270 -31.00 23.88 6.10
CA LEU A 270 -32.39 24.02 5.64
C LEU A 270 -33.05 22.64 5.50
#